data_AF-A0AAN1WHZ0-F1
#
_entry.id   AF-A0AAN1WHZ0-F1
#
_cell.length_a   1.000
_cell.length_b   1.000
_cell.length_c   1.000
_cell.angle_alpha   90.00
_cell.angle_beta   90.00
_cell.angle_gamma   90.00
#
_symmetry.space_group_name_H-M   'P 1'
#
loop_
_entity.id
_entity.type
_entity.pdbx_description
1 polymer ?
#
loop_
_entity_poly.entity_id
_entity_poly.type
_entity_poly.pdbx_seq_one_letter_code
_entity_poly.pdbx_strand_id
1 'polypeptide(L)'
;MQSDPNKLIEKNKQLIHSEGLKVVSHTQRDDGEWVLHSLMIENCDAPFKFKRQGNYKSLKAARVNVTYYPVEEVVAGISFEVMKVVRIKRA
;
A
#
# COMPACT_ATOMS: atom_id res chain seq x y z
N MET A 1 -13.62 17.93 14.74
CA MET A 1 -12.25 18.40 14.45
C MET A 1 -12.08 18.44 12.94
N GLN A 2 -12.14 19.62 12.31
CA GLN A 2 -11.79 19.76 10.89
C GLN A 2 -10.27 19.78 10.80
N SER A 3 -9.69 18.79 10.11
CA SER A 3 -8.25 18.70 9.91
C SER A 3 -7.77 19.86 9.05
N ASP A 4 -6.71 20.57 9.48
CA ASP A 4 -6.09 21.66 8.73
C ASP A 4 -5.68 21.17 7.31
N PRO A 5 -6.23 21.76 6.24
CA PRO A 5 -5.92 21.37 4.86
C PRO A 5 -4.43 21.46 4.54
N ASN A 6 -3.74 22.45 5.09
CA ASN A 6 -2.29 22.65 4.88
C ASN A 6 -1.45 21.54 5.53
N LYS A 7 -1.80 21.06 6.73
CA LYS A 7 -1.11 19.93 7.38
C LYS A 7 -1.30 18.63 6.61
N LEU A 8 -2.46 18.46 5.97
CA LEU A 8 -2.72 17.34 5.07
C LEU A 8 -1.87 17.45 3.80
N ILE A 9 -1.80 18.62 3.16
CA ILE A 9 -1.01 18.80 1.94
C ILE A 9 0.49 18.60 2.20
N GLU A 10 1.02 19.07 3.33
CA GLU A 10 2.44 18.85 3.67
C GLU A 10 2.80 17.38 3.90
N LYS A 11 1.93 16.60 4.55
CA LYS A 11 2.10 15.14 4.67
C LYS A 11 1.97 14.39 3.35
N ASN A 12 1.25 14.95 2.38
CA ASN A 12 0.88 14.31 1.12
C ASN A 12 1.73 14.74 -0.08
N LYS A 13 2.83 15.50 0.09
CA LYS A 13 3.70 15.93 -1.03
C LYS A 13 4.26 14.75 -1.86
N GLN A 14 4.35 13.57 -1.25
CA GLN A 14 4.85 12.34 -1.91
C GLN A 14 3.71 11.35 -2.22
N LEU A 15 2.46 11.80 -2.22
CA LEU A 15 1.31 10.97 -2.56
C LEU A 15 1.30 10.72 -4.08
N ILE A 16 1.58 9.49 -4.46
CA ILE A 16 1.64 9.02 -5.84
C ILE A 16 0.32 8.33 -6.18
N HIS A 17 -0.21 8.61 -7.37
CA HIS A 17 -1.32 7.88 -7.95
C HIS A 17 -0.86 7.12 -9.19
N SER A 18 -1.22 5.85 -9.28
CA SER A 18 -0.88 5.00 -10.41
C SER A 18 -2.07 4.13 -10.78
N GLU A 19 -2.23 3.91 -12.08
CA GLU A 19 -3.37 3.17 -12.63
C GLU A 19 -2.90 1.98 -13.46
N GLY A 20 -3.73 0.93 -13.51
CA GLY A 20 -3.47 -0.24 -14.35
C GLY A 20 -2.28 -1.11 -13.92
N LEU A 21 -1.78 -0.95 -12.69
CA LEU A 21 -0.64 -1.71 -12.18
C LEU A 21 -0.98 -3.19 -12.09
N LYS A 22 -0.12 -4.06 -12.65
CA LYS A 22 -0.30 -5.51 -12.63
C LYS A 22 0.29 -6.10 -11.35
N VAL A 23 -0.53 -6.80 -10.58
CA VAL A 23 -0.12 -7.47 -9.35
C VAL A 23 0.47 -8.84 -9.66
N VAL A 24 1.74 -9.05 -9.32
CA VAL A 24 2.43 -10.35 -9.50
C VAL A 24 2.26 -11.28 -8.30
N SER A 25 2.16 -10.70 -7.09
CA SER A 25 2.00 -11.44 -5.84
C SER A 25 1.08 -10.68 -4.89
N HIS A 26 0.30 -11.41 -4.09
CA HIS A 26 -0.51 -10.87 -3.00
C HIS A 26 -0.48 -11.83 -1.81
N THR A 27 0.13 -11.40 -0.72
CA THR A 27 0.17 -12.13 0.54
C THR A 27 -0.72 -11.45 1.57
N GLN A 28 -1.42 -12.25 2.38
CA GLN A 28 -2.29 -11.80 3.45
C GLN A 28 -1.80 -12.45 4.75
N ARG A 29 -1.63 -11.64 5.80
CA ARG A 29 -1.20 -12.12 7.12
C ARG A 29 -2.07 -11.50 8.20
N ASP A 30 -2.60 -12.32 9.09
CA ASP A 30 -3.36 -11.83 10.24
C ASP A 30 -2.45 -11.08 11.23
N ASP A 31 -2.97 -9.98 11.76
CA ASP A 31 -2.33 -9.05 12.70
C ASP A 31 -3.41 -8.57 13.69
N GLY A 32 -3.80 -9.48 14.58
CA GLY A 32 -4.95 -9.30 15.47
C GLY A 32 -6.26 -9.23 14.68
N GLU A 33 -6.98 -8.10 14.79
CA GLU A 33 -8.23 -7.86 14.05
C GLU A 33 -8.00 -7.41 12.59
N TRP A 34 -6.74 -7.12 12.24
CA TRP A 34 -6.36 -6.63 10.92
C TRP A 34 -5.72 -7.73 10.10
N VAL A 35 -5.85 -7.62 8.78
CA VAL A 35 -5.10 -8.40 7.81
C VAL A 35 -4.12 -7.46 7.11
N LEU A 36 -2.83 -7.79 7.20
CA LEU A 36 -1.76 -7.13 6.48
C LEU A 36 -1.74 -7.66 5.04
N HIS A 37 -2.01 -6.78 4.10
CA HIS A 37 -1.89 -7.06 2.68
C HIS A 37 -0.55 -6.55 2.18
N SER A 38 0.21 -7.41 1.50
CA SER A 38 1.42 -7.01 0.76
C SER A 38 1.27 -7.43 -0.69
N LEU A 39 1.41 -6.48 -1.60
CA LEU A 39 1.37 -6.70 -3.04
C LEU A 39 2.76 -6.48 -3.63
N MET A 40 3.13 -7.32 -4.58
CA MET A 40 4.22 -7.02 -5.51
C MET A 40 3.61 -6.60 -6.83
N ILE A 41 4.14 -5.53 -7.41
CA ILE A 41 3.74 -5.01 -8.72
C ILE A 41 4.81 -5.42 -9.74
N GLU A 42 4.38 -5.69 -10.96
CA GLU A 42 5.29 -5.95 -12.08
C GLU A 42 6.29 -4.78 -12.25
N ASN A 43 7.58 -5.10 -12.38
CA ASN A 43 8.68 -4.14 -12.51
C ASN A 43 8.86 -3.17 -11.32
N CYS A 44 8.47 -3.58 -10.11
CA CYS A 44 8.73 -2.82 -8.89
C CYS A 44 9.24 -3.76 -7.77
N ASP A 45 10.40 -3.43 -7.20
CA ASP A 45 11.04 -4.23 -6.16
C ASP A 45 10.49 -3.96 -4.76
N ALA A 46 9.88 -2.79 -4.55
CA ALA A 46 9.30 -2.39 -3.27
C ALA A 46 7.88 -2.96 -3.10
N PRO A 47 7.55 -3.57 -1.94
CA PRO A 47 6.21 -4.08 -1.68
C PRO A 47 5.23 -2.94 -1.39
N PHE A 48 3.99 -3.13 -1.84
CA PHE A 48 2.86 -2.25 -1.56
C PHE A 48 2.05 -2.80 -0.39
N LYS A 49 2.07 -2.11 0.75
CA LYS A 49 1.45 -2.57 2.00
C LYS A 49 0.21 -1.75 2.38
N PHE A 50 -0.84 -2.43 2.82
CA PHE A 50 -2.02 -1.84 3.46
C PHE A 50 -2.65 -2.80 4.48
N LYS A 51 -3.51 -2.28 5.35
CA LYS A 51 -4.27 -3.08 6.32
C LYS A 51 -5.77 -3.00 6.02
N ARG A 52 -6.50 -4.09 6.19
CA ARG A 52 -7.99 -4.12 6.19
C ARG A 52 -8.50 -5.07 7.26
N GLN A 53 -9.70 -4.83 7.75
CA GLN A 53 -10.40 -5.81 8.60
C GLN A 53 -11.16 -6.80 7.72
N GLY A 54 -11.12 -8.08 8.09
CA GLY A 54 -11.81 -9.17 7.41
C GLY A 54 -11.15 -9.68 6.14
N ASN A 55 -11.74 -10.75 5.58
CA ASN A 55 -11.22 -11.42 4.39
C ASN A 55 -11.30 -10.52 3.16
N TYR A 56 -10.16 -10.24 2.54
CA TYR A 56 -10.10 -9.47 1.31
C TYR A 56 -9.86 -10.37 0.09
N LYS A 57 -10.53 -10.06 -1.02
CA LYS A 57 -10.35 -10.81 -2.27
C LYS A 57 -8.89 -10.73 -2.71
N SER A 58 -8.34 -11.87 -3.15
CA SER A 58 -6.99 -11.85 -3.69
C SER A 58 -6.91 -10.99 -4.95
N LEU A 59 -5.90 -10.12 -5.00
CA LEU A 59 -5.58 -9.27 -6.13
C LEU A 59 -4.48 -9.86 -7.03
N LYS A 60 -4.00 -11.08 -6.75
CA LYS A 60 -2.98 -11.74 -7.58
C LYS A 60 -3.44 -11.80 -9.05
N ALA A 61 -2.56 -11.42 -9.98
CA ALA A 61 -2.82 -11.32 -11.42
C ALA A 61 -3.89 -10.29 -11.84
N ALA A 62 -4.43 -9.49 -10.91
CA ALA A 62 -5.35 -8.40 -11.24
C ALA A 62 -4.57 -7.13 -11.62
N ARG A 63 -5.26 -6.23 -12.34
CA ARG A 63 -4.85 -4.83 -12.48
C ARG A 63 -5.51 -3.98 -11.41
N VAL A 64 -4.76 -3.05 -10.84
CA VAL A 64 -5.22 -2.20 -9.74
C VAL A 64 -4.82 -0.74 -9.96
N ASN A 65 -5.68 0.15 -9.51
CA ASN A 65 -5.36 1.57 -9.36
C ASN A 65 -5.06 1.80 -7.88
N VAL A 66 -3.91 2.41 -7.60
CA VAL A 66 -3.38 2.62 -6.26
C VAL A 66 -3.04 4.08 -6.02
N THR A 67 -3.23 4.50 -4.78
CA THR A 67 -2.72 5.76 -4.25
C THR A 67 -1.89 5.42 -3.03
N TYR A 68 -0.62 5.82 -3.04
CA TYR A 68 0.37 5.40 -2.06
C TYR A 68 1.43 6.47 -1.86
N TYR A 69 2.30 6.28 -0.88
CA TYR A 69 3.51 7.09 -0.72
C TYR A 69 4.66 6.18 -0.29
N PRO A 70 5.89 6.45 -0.76
CA PRO A 70 7.06 5.70 -0.34
C PRO A 70 7.37 5.99 1.14
N VAL A 71 7.75 4.96 1.87
CA VAL A 71 8.22 5.04 3.26
C VAL A 71 9.39 4.09 3.45
N GLU A 72 10.28 4.43 4.38
CA GLU A 72 11.26 3.47 4.89
C GLU A 72 10.70 2.79 6.14
N GLU A 73 10.76 1.46 6.17
CA GLU A 73 10.39 0.62 7.31
C GLU A 73 11.64 -0.09 7.83
N VAL A 74 11.96 0.11 9.11
CA VAL A 74 13.09 -0.57 9.76
C VAL A 74 12.60 -1.89 10.35
N VAL A 75 13.11 -3.01 9.83
CA VAL A 75 12.81 -4.35 10.32
C VAL A 75 14.10 -4.99 10.82
N ALA A 76 14.15 -5.33 12.10
CA ALA A 76 15.33 -5.90 12.76
C ALA A 76 16.64 -5.10 12.52
N GLY A 77 16.55 -3.78 12.44
CA GLY A 77 17.69 -2.88 12.22
C GLY A 77 18.09 -2.70 10.75
N ILE A 78 17.35 -3.28 9.80
CA ILE A 78 17.57 -3.10 8.36
C ILE A 78 16.45 -2.24 7.79
N SER A 79 16.80 -1.20 7.04
CA SER A 79 15.83 -0.32 6.36
C SER A 79 15.36 -0.94 5.04
N PHE A 80 14.04 -0.95 4.83
CA PHE A 80 13.41 -1.38 3.59
C PHE A 80 12.54 -0.27 3.04
N GLU A 81 12.61 -0.04 1.73
CA GLU A 81 11.63 0.80 1.05
C GLU A 81 10.31 0.04 0.90
N VAL A 82 9.22 0.70 1.25
CA VAL A 82 7.85 0.16 1.20
C VAL A 82 6.92 1.22 0.64
N MET A 83 5.97 0.80 -0.18
CA MET A 83 4.91 1.66 -0.69
C MET A 83 3.69 1.55 0.23
N LYS A 84 3.46 2.57 1.07
CA LYS A 84 2.30 2.59 1.96
C LYS A 84 1.05 3.02 1.20
N VAL A 85 0.13 2.07 1.01
CA VAL A 85 -1.07 2.26 0.21
C VAL A 85 -2.20 2.87 1.05
N VAL A 86 -2.78 3.95 0.55
CA VAL A 86 -3.93 4.65 1.14
C VAL A 86 -5.22 4.19 0.47
N ARG A 87 -5.19 4.03 -0.86
CA ARG A 87 -6.34 3.59 -1.64
C ARG A 87 -5.91 2.54 -2.64
N ILE A 88 -6.74 1.50 -2.78
CA ILE A 88 -6.59 0.49 -3.82
C ILE A 88 -7.96 0.11 -4.36
N LYS A 89 -8.06 0.04 -5.68
CA LYS A 89 -9.25 -0.40 -6.40
C LYS A 89 -8.82 -1.37 -7.50
N ARG A 90 -9.53 -2.49 -7.64
CA ARG A 90 -9.39 -3.36 -8.80
C ARG A 90 -9.93 -2.63 -10.04
N ALA A 91 -9.14 -2.60 -11.11
CA ALA A 91 -9.55 -2.06 -12.40
C ALA A 91 -10.55 -3.00 -13.09
#